data_AF-A0A4P6PI57-F1
#
_entry.id   AF-A0A4P6PI57-F1
#
_cell.length_a   1.000
_cell.length_b   1.000
_cell.length_c   1.000
_cell.angle_alpha   90.00
_cell.angle_beta   90.00
_cell.angle_gamma   90.00
#
_symmetry.space_group_name_H-M   'P 1'
#
loop_
_entity.id
_entity.type
_entity.pdbx_description
1 polymer ?
#
loop_
_entity_poly.entity_id
_entity_poly.type
_entity_poly.pdbx_seq_one_letter_code
_entity_poly.pdbx_strand_id
1 'polypeptide(L)'
;MLNVLKKEITAIEKRIRELIKSDESLSACLSCLTAIKGVGEVSAWMIMAFLGEITMLSRNELVALAGVAPYNRDSGRFKGKRKIKGGRAKVRKALYMATRTAAMYNPVIKAYTDGLQSRGKPYKCAMVAGMRKMLIHMQSELRKAEIKVEL
;
A
#
# COMPACT_ATOMS: atom_id res chain seq x y z
N MET A 1 11.77 -25.45 -16.03
CA MET A 1 11.15 -24.11 -16.21
C MET A 1 10.92 -23.36 -14.88
N LEU A 2 10.19 -23.91 -13.90
CA LEU A 2 9.93 -23.24 -12.62
C LEU A 2 11.20 -22.82 -11.84
N ASN A 3 12.23 -23.66 -11.82
CA ASN A 3 13.48 -23.36 -11.13
C ASN A 3 14.25 -22.20 -11.79
N VAL A 4 14.13 -22.03 -13.11
CA VAL A 4 14.75 -20.92 -13.83
C VAL A 4 14.07 -19.61 -13.42
N LEU A 5 12.74 -19.55 -13.45
CA LEU A 5 12.00 -18.36 -13.03
C LEU A 5 12.25 -17.97 -11.57
N LYS A 6 12.40 -18.94 -10.67
CA LYS A 6 12.79 -18.67 -9.27
C LYS A 6 14.18 -18.03 -9.19
N LYS A 7 15.15 -18.54 -9.95
CA LYS A 7 16.50 -17.95 -10.01
C LYS A 7 16.47 -16.51 -10.54
N GLU A 8 15.72 -16.26 -11.60
CA GLU A 8 15.56 -14.91 -12.16
C GLU A 8 14.94 -13.93 -11.15
N ILE A 9 13.89 -14.35 -10.43
CA ILE A 9 13.31 -13.53 -9.36
C ILE A 9 14.37 -13.20 -8.32
N THR A 10 15.10 -14.20 -7.81
CA THR A 10 16.15 -13.93 -6.79
C THR A 10 17.26 -13.02 -7.30
N ALA A 11 17.64 -13.11 -8.58
CA ALA A 11 18.64 -12.25 -9.20
C ALA A 11 18.14 -10.79 -9.29
N ILE A 12 16.88 -10.59 -9.71
CA ILE A 12 16.26 -9.26 -9.77
C ILE A 12 16.12 -8.67 -8.38
N GLU A 13 15.64 -9.42 -7.40
CA GLU A 13 15.53 -8.95 -6.01
C GLU A 13 16.90 -8.55 -5.45
N LYS A 14 17.96 -9.29 -5.76
CA LYS A 14 19.32 -8.94 -5.36
C LYS A 14 19.73 -7.59 -5.97
N ARG A 15 19.49 -7.39 -7.26
CA ARG A 15 19.83 -6.14 -7.96
C ARG A 15 19.03 -4.94 -7.44
N ILE A 16 17.77 -5.13 -7.07
CA ILE A 16 16.96 -4.09 -6.41
C ILE A 16 17.58 -3.71 -5.06
N ARG A 17 17.97 -4.70 -4.24
CA ARG A 17 18.62 -4.43 -2.95
C ARG A 17 19.95 -3.68 -3.12
N GLU A 18 20.75 -4.05 -4.12
CA GLU A 18 22.02 -3.35 -4.43
C GLU A 18 21.77 -1.89 -4.81
N LEU A 19 20.78 -1.62 -5.67
CA LEU A 19 20.42 -0.26 -6.08
C LEU A 19 19.90 0.59 -4.91
N ILE A 20 19.09 0.00 -4.04
CA ILE A 20 18.60 0.72 -2.84
C ILE A 20 19.74 0.98 -1.86
N LYS A 21 20.72 0.08 -1.73
CA LYS A 21 21.88 0.29 -0.86
C LYS A 21 22.84 1.37 -1.37
N SER A 22 22.89 1.60 -2.68
CA SER A 22 23.72 2.65 -3.26
C SER A 22 23.17 4.06 -3.08
N ASP A 23 21.91 4.20 -2.62
CA ASP A 23 21.24 5.49 -2.44
C ASP A 23 20.69 5.60 -1.01
N GLU A 24 21.21 6.56 -0.24
CA GLU A 24 20.83 6.74 1.17
C GLU A 24 19.34 7.10 1.33
N SER A 25 18.77 7.87 0.41
CA SER A 25 17.36 8.27 0.45
C SER A 25 16.45 7.06 0.21
N LEU A 26 16.79 6.21 -0.77
CA LEU A 26 16.04 4.97 -1.02
C LEU A 26 16.16 3.99 0.15
N SER A 27 17.34 3.88 0.76
CA SER A 27 17.59 3.05 1.94
C SER A 27 16.77 3.51 3.15
N ALA A 28 16.75 4.83 3.41
CA ALA A 28 15.94 5.43 4.46
C ALA A 28 14.44 5.23 4.21
N CYS A 29 13.98 5.41 2.96
CA CYS A 29 12.59 5.18 2.58
C CYS A 29 12.16 3.73 2.79
N LEU A 30 12.98 2.78 2.34
CA LEU A 30 12.72 1.34 2.53
C LEU A 30 12.66 0.99 4.03
N SER A 31 13.60 1.51 4.82
CA SER A 31 13.65 1.28 6.27
C SER A 31 12.41 1.85 6.98
N CYS A 32 12.00 3.06 6.63
CA CYS A 32 10.79 3.69 7.17
C CYS A 32 9.53 2.88 6.84
N LEU A 33 9.39 2.44 5.58
CA LEU A 33 8.22 1.66 5.15
C LEU A 33 8.20 0.27 5.77
N THR A 34 9.32 -0.44 5.83
CA THR A 34 9.40 -1.82 6.36
C THR A 34 9.30 -1.88 7.89
N ALA A 35 9.60 -0.78 8.60
CA ALA A 35 9.32 -0.66 10.03
C ALA A 35 7.81 -0.76 10.35
N ILE A 36 6.94 -0.43 9.38
CA ILE A 36 5.49 -0.56 9.55
C ILE A 36 5.10 -2.04 9.49
N LYS A 37 4.65 -2.56 10.64
CA LYS A 37 4.23 -3.96 10.76
C LYS A 37 3.17 -4.34 9.73
N GLY A 38 3.54 -5.27 8.84
CA GLY A 38 2.74 -5.76 7.72
C GLY A 38 3.32 -5.39 6.34
N VAL A 39 4.23 -4.44 6.26
CA VAL A 39 4.94 -4.09 5.02
C VAL A 39 6.21 -4.93 4.90
N GLY A 40 6.31 -5.73 3.84
CA GLY A 40 7.55 -6.41 3.46
C GLY A 40 8.30 -5.70 2.35
N GLU A 41 9.55 -6.11 2.09
CA GLU A 41 10.44 -5.50 1.08
C GLU A 41 9.76 -5.33 -0.27
N VAL A 42 9.20 -6.39 -0.84
CA VAL A 42 8.53 -6.35 -2.15
C VAL A 42 7.36 -5.36 -2.16
N SER A 43 6.60 -5.26 -1.07
CA SER A 43 5.49 -4.30 -1.00
C SER A 43 6.01 -2.86 -0.90
N ALA A 44 7.10 -2.63 -0.15
CA ALA A 44 7.75 -1.34 -0.06
C ALA A 44 8.34 -0.91 -1.41
N TRP A 45 9.08 -1.79 -2.10
CA TRP A 45 9.62 -1.50 -3.44
C TRP A 45 8.52 -1.13 -4.44
N MET A 46 7.39 -1.85 -4.40
CA MET A 46 6.24 -1.53 -5.26
C MET A 46 5.61 -0.18 -4.94
N ILE A 47 5.63 0.26 -3.68
CA ILE A 47 5.14 1.59 -3.30
C ILE A 47 6.16 2.65 -3.73
N MET A 48 7.45 2.46 -3.45
CA MET A 48 8.51 3.38 -3.86
C MET A 48 8.52 3.59 -5.38
N ALA A 49 8.47 2.51 -6.16
CA ALA A 49 8.56 2.56 -7.61
C ALA A 49 7.30 3.11 -8.30
N PHE A 50 6.11 2.89 -7.72
CA PHE A 50 4.84 3.25 -8.35
C PHE A 50 4.06 4.34 -7.60
N LEU A 51 4.62 4.94 -6.55
CA LEU A 51 3.98 5.99 -5.74
C LEU A 51 5.04 6.88 -5.05
N GLY A 52 6.00 7.39 -5.83
CA GLY A 52 7.06 8.28 -5.31
C GLY A 52 6.52 9.61 -4.77
N GLU A 53 5.44 10.13 -5.36
CA GLU A 53 4.82 11.38 -4.93
C GLU A 53 4.00 11.27 -3.62
N ILE A 54 4.09 10.14 -2.91
CA ILE A 54 3.30 9.85 -1.70
C ILE A 54 3.33 10.98 -0.66
N THR A 55 4.48 11.62 -0.46
CA THR A 55 4.62 12.71 0.51
C THR A 55 4.07 14.05 0.03
N MET A 56 3.97 14.27 -1.29
CA MET A 56 3.54 15.52 -1.90
C MET A 56 2.01 15.65 -2.00
N LEU A 57 1.30 14.53 -2.15
CA LEU A 57 -0.15 14.51 -2.37
C LEU A 57 -0.99 14.81 -1.12
N SER A 58 -2.16 15.40 -1.27
CA SER A 58 -3.15 15.41 -0.20
C SER A 58 -3.65 13.98 0.09
N ARG A 59 -4.26 13.77 1.27
CA ARG A 59 -4.77 12.44 1.67
C ARG A 59 -5.82 11.91 0.68
N ASN A 60 -6.65 12.77 0.10
CA ASN A 60 -7.70 12.35 -0.81
C ASN A 60 -7.15 12.01 -2.20
N GLU A 61 -6.22 12.81 -2.71
CA GLU A 61 -5.51 12.54 -3.96
C GLU A 61 -4.72 11.24 -3.87
N LEU A 62 -4.00 11.02 -2.76
CA LEU A 62 -3.24 9.80 -2.53
C LEU A 62 -4.12 8.55 -2.55
N VAL A 63 -5.26 8.60 -1.85
CA VAL A 63 -6.22 7.47 -1.77
C VAL A 63 -6.88 7.22 -3.12
N ALA A 64 -7.19 8.26 -3.88
CA ALA A 64 -7.70 8.15 -5.24
C ALA A 64 -6.65 7.57 -6.20
N LEU A 65 -5.41 8.07 -6.15
CA LEU A 65 -4.31 7.64 -7.00
C LEU A 65 -3.90 6.20 -6.73
N ALA A 66 -3.84 5.78 -5.46
CA ALA A 66 -3.64 4.38 -5.09
C ALA A 66 -4.84 3.48 -5.45
N GLY A 67 -5.96 4.05 -5.86
CA GLY A 67 -7.16 3.34 -6.28
C GLY A 67 -7.94 2.70 -5.12
N VAL A 68 -7.77 3.21 -3.89
CA VAL A 68 -8.46 2.69 -2.69
C VAL A 68 -9.67 3.53 -2.28
N ALA A 69 -9.93 4.63 -3.00
CA ALA A 69 -11.13 5.45 -2.82
C ALA A 69 -12.38 4.74 -3.39
N PRO A 70 -13.47 4.60 -2.62
CA PRO A 70 -14.73 4.09 -3.14
C PRO A 70 -15.43 5.17 -3.98
N TYR A 71 -15.77 4.85 -5.22
CA TYR A 71 -16.50 5.74 -6.12
C TYR A 71 -17.98 5.39 -6.19
N ASN A 72 -18.81 6.41 -6.42
CA ASN A 72 -20.22 6.27 -6.73
C ASN A 72 -20.43 5.63 -8.12
N ARG A 73 -21.60 5.00 -8.28
CA ARG A 73 -22.10 4.47 -9.55
C ARG A 73 -23.59 4.81 -9.60
N ASP A 74 -23.87 6.09 -9.68
CA ASP A 74 -25.22 6.64 -9.57
C ASP A 74 -25.59 7.28 -10.91
N SER A 75 -26.86 7.16 -11.32
CA SER A 75 -27.39 7.74 -12.56
C SER A 75 -28.86 8.10 -12.39
N GLY A 76 -29.20 9.38 -12.42
CA GLY A 76 -30.57 9.85 -12.15
C GLY A 76 -31.08 9.30 -10.81
N ARG A 77 -32.16 8.50 -10.85
CA ARG A 77 -32.75 7.84 -9.66
C ARG A 77 -31.99 6.61 -9.18
N PHE A 78 -31.10 6.04 -9.98
CA PHE A 78 -30.34 4.85 -9.62
C PHE A 78 -29.19 5.17 -8.66
N LYS A 79 -29.14 4.45 -7.53
CA LYS A 79 -28.03 4.48 -6.56
C LYS A 79 -27.34 3.12 -6.52
N GLY A 80 -26.14 3.03 -7.12
CA GLY A 80 -25.40 1.77 -7.22
C GLY A 80 -24.53 1.46 -6.00
N LYS A 81 -24.03 0.22 -5.91
CA LYS A 81 -23.02 -0.12 -4.87
C LYS A 81 -21.72 0.64 -5.14
N ARG A 82 -21.21 1.32 -4.11
CA ARG A 82 -19.92 2.01 -4.16
C ARG A 82 -18.78 0.99 -4.20
N LYS A 83 -17.82 1.17 -5.10
CA LYS A 83 -16.69 0.25 -5.29
C LYS A 83 -15.42 1.03 -5.56
N ILE A 84 -14.29 0.45 -5.18
CA ILE A 84 -12.99 0.93 -5.64
C ILE A 84 -12.84 0.65 -7.15
N LYS A 85 -12.35 1.64 -7.90
CA LYS A 85 -12.06 1.53 -9.34
C LYS A 85 -10.93 2.49 -9.71
N GLY A 86 -10.29 2.26 -10.85
CA GLY A 86 -9.19 3.11 -11.33
C GLY A 86 -7.93 3.06 -10.46
N GLY A 87 -7.18 4.16 -10.49
CA GLY A 87 -5.91 4.32 -9.78
C GLY A 87 -4.80 3.35 -10.23
N ARG A 88 -3.70 3.33 -9.48
CA ARG A 88 -2.53 2.50 -9.75
C ARG A 88 -2.74 1.08 -9.22
N ALA A 89 -3.15 0.17 -10.11
CA ALA A 89 -3.45 -1.22 -9.75
C ALA A 89 -2.28 -1.96 -9.09
N LYS A 90 -1.04 -1.65 -9.47
CA LYS A 90 0.18 -2.23 -8.87
C LYS A 90 0.32 -1.85 -7.39
N VAL A 91 0.18 -0.56 -7.08
CA VAL A 91 0.15 -0.02 -5.70
C VAL A 91 -0.97 -0.68 -4.91
N ARG A 92 -2.17 -0.74 -5.49
CA ARG A 92 -3.35 -1.32 -4.83
C ARG A 92 -3.16 -2.79 -4.47
N LYS A 93 -2.50 -3.58 -5.32
CA LYS A 93 -2.15 -4.99 -5.04
C LYS A 93 -1.12 -5.09 -3.91
N ALA A 94 -0.07 -4.26 -3.94
CA ALA A 94 0.94 -4.23 -2.88
C ALA A 94 0.32 -3.86 -1.52
N LEU A 95 -0.52 -2.82 -1.48
CA LEU A 95 -1.26 -2.42 -0.28
C LEU A 95 -2.16 -3.53 0.25
N TYR A 96 -2.83 -4.29 -0.62
CA TYR A 96 -3.68 -5.40 -0.19
C TYR A 96 -2.87 -6.50 0.50
N MET A 97 -1.72 -6.86 -0.08
CA MET A 97 -0.83 -7.87 0.52
C MET A 97 -0.28 -7.40 1.87
N ALA A 98 0.16 -6.13 1.94
CA ALA A 98 0.68 -5.57 3.17
C ALA A 98 -0.41 -5.46 4.26
N THR A 99 -1.63 -5.03 3.87
CA THR A 99 -2.77 -4.90 4.79
C THR A 99 -3.24 -6.26 5.30
N ARG A 100 -3.23 -7.31 4.47
CA ARG A 100 -3.61 -8.66 4.90
C ARG A 100 -2.72 -9.14 6.05
N THR A 101 -1.41 -8.93 5.94
CA THR A 101 -0.45 -9.26 7.00
C THR A 101 -0.65 -8.34 8.22
N ALA A 102 -0.85 -7.04 8.00
CA ALA A 102 -1.12 -6.09 9.08
C ALA A 102 -2.42 -6.43 9.85
N ALA A 103 -3.48 -6.88 9.17
CA ALA A 103 -4.72 -7.27 9.83
C ALA A 103 -4.57 -8.50 10.74
N MET A 104 -3.51 -9.30 10.58
CA MET A 104 -3.21 -10.42 11.47
C MET A 104 -2.32 -10.01 12.64
N TYR A 105 -1.30 -9.18 12.38
CA TYR A 105 -0.21 -8.96 13.35
C TYR A 105 -0.05 -7.52 13.84
N ASN A 106 -0.57 -6.53 13.14
CA ASN A 106 -0.56 -5.13 13.57
C ASN A 106 -1.81 -4.86 14.44
N PRO A 107 -1.66 -4.60 15.75
CA PRO A 107 -2.80 -4.49 16.66
C PRO A 107 -3.79 -3.38 16.27
N VAL A 108 -3.30 -2.27 15.70
CA VAL A 108 -4.13 -1.12 15.31
C VAL A 108 -4.94 -1.43 14.06
N ILE A 109 -4.33 -2.08 13.06
CA ILE A 109 -5.02 -2.46 11.82
C ILE A 109 -5.98 -3.60 12.07
N LYS A 110 -5.56 -4.63 12.83
CA LYS A 110 -6.39 -5.76 13.24
C LYS A 110 -7.67 -5.31 13.93
N ALA A 111 -7.55 -4.53 15.02
CA ALA A 111 -8.70 -4.03 15.75
C ALA A 111 -9.65 -3.22 14.86
N TYR A 112 -9.10 -2.43 13.93
CA TYR A 112 -9.89 -1.65 12.98
C TYR A 112 -10.66 -2.52 11.97
N THR A 113 -10.00 -3.50 11.36
CA THR A 113 -10.64 -4.39 10.39
C THR A 113 -11.63 -5.33 11.05
N ASP A 114 -11.33 -5.84 12.24
CA ASP A 114 -12.20 -6.74 13.01
C ASP A 114 -13.45 -5.99 13.47
N GLY A 115 -13.30 -4.76 13.97
CA GLY A 115 -14.43 -3.92 14.34
C GLY A 115 -15.33 -3.53 13.15
N LEU A 116 -14.81 -3.47 11.92
CA LEU A 116 -15.66 -3.30 10.74
C LEU A 116 -16.44 -4.58 10.42
N GLN A 117 -15.79 -5.73 10.53
CA GLN A 117 -16.42 -7.03 10.28
C GLN A 117 -17.50 -7.36 11.31
N SER A 118 -17.26 -7.07 12.59
CA SER A 118 -18.26 -7.27 13.66
C SER A 118 -19.52 -6.43 13.46
N ARG A 119 -19.40 -5.27 12.80
CA ARG A 119 -20.54 -4.44 12.35
C ARG A 119 -21.19 -4.90 11.04
N GLY A 120 -20.89 -6.13 10.60
CA GLY A 120 -21.47 -6.73 9.39
C GLY A 120 -20.88 -6.22 8.07
N LYS A 121 -19.74 -5.51 8.08
CA LYS A 121 -19.09 -5.12 6.82
C LYS A 121 -18.43 -6.35 6.18
N PRO A 122 -18.59 -6.58 4.87
CA PRO A 122 -17.91 -7.67 4.18
C PRO A 122 -16.39 -7.58 4.34
N TYR A 123 -15.73 -8.74 4.44
CA TYR A 123 -14.26 -8.83 4.60
C TYR A 123 -13.49 -7.93 3.63
N LYS A 124 -13.84 -7.96 2.33
CA LYS A 124 -13.17 -7.14 1.31
C LYS A 124 -13.34 -5.64 1.55
N CYS A 125 -14.48 -5.18 2.06
CA CYS A 125 -14.68 -3.79 2.42
C CYS A 125 -13.84 -3.39 3.64
N ALA A 126 -13.75 -4.26 4.65
CA ALA A 126 -12.89 -4.05 5.81
C ALA A 126 -11.41 -3.97 5.40
N MET A 127 -10.94 -4.86 4.52
CA MET A 127 -9.58 -4.82 3.99
C MET A 127 -9.29 -3.53 3.21
N VAL A 128 -10.19 -3.08 2.35
CA VAL A 128 -10.00 -1.80 1.62
C VAL A 128 -9.93 -0.61 2.58
N ALA A 129 -10.75 -0.60 3.63
CA ALA A 129 -10.67 0.43 4.67
C ALA A 129 -9.32 0.35 5.42
N GLY A 130 -8.83 -0.86 5.72
CA GLY A 130 -7.51 -1.11 6.28
C GLY A 130 -6.39 -0.59 5.37
N MET A 131 -6.48 -0.84 4.05
CA MET A 131 -5.52 -0.34 3.06
C MET A 131 -5.46 1.19 3.06
N ARG A 132 -6.62 1.86 3.13
CA ARG A 132 -6.67 3.32 3.25
C ARG A 132 -5.97 3.80 4.53
N LYS A 133 -6.24 3.16 5.68
CA LYS A 133 -5.62 3.52 6.96
C LYS A 133 -4.11 3.32 6.93
N MET A 134 -3.65 2.21 6.35
CA MET A 134 -2.24 1.87 6.20
C MET A 134 -1.50 2.82 5.25
N LEU A 135 -2.11 3.18 4.12
CA LEU A 135 -1.54 4.15 3.17
C LEU A 135 -1.37 5.54 3.78
N ILE A 136 -2.37 6.02 4.55
CA ILE A 136 -2.27 7.31 5.25
C ILE A 136 -1.18 7.25 6.33
N HIS A 137 -1.03 6.11 7.01
CA HIS A 137 0.04 5.93 7.99
C HIS A 137 1.42 5.95 7.33
N MET A 138 1.62 5.23 6.21
CA MET A 138 2.85 5.29 5.42
C MET A 138 3.20 6.73 5.01
N GLN A 139 2.23 7.47 4.48
CA GLN A 139 2.44 8.89 4.14
C GLN A 139 2.86 9.71 5.36
N SER A 140 2.24 9.47 6.53
CA SER A 140 2.58 10.18 7.75
C SER A 140 3.99 9.89 8.24
N GLU A 141 4.43 8.63 8.20
CA GLU A 141 5.78 8.26 8.65
C GLU A 141 6.85 8.81 7.71
N LEU A 142 6.63 8.72 6.39
CA LEU A 142 7.55 9.31 5.40
C LEU A 142 7.67 10.83 5.53
N ARG A 143 6.56 11.53 5.80
CA ARG A 143 6.59 12.98 6.05
C ARG A 143 7.34 13.35 7.31
N LYS A 144 7.17 12.60 8.41
CA LYS A 144 7.91 12.84 9.66
C LYS A 144 9.41 12.63 9.48
N ALA A 145 9.80 11.67 8.65
CA ALA A 145 11.18 11.39 8.33
C ALA A 145 11.77 12.35 7.28
N GLU A 146 10.99 13.32 6.79
CA GLU A 146 11.38 14.28 5.73
C GLU A 146 11.89 13.61 4.44
N ILE A 147 11.49 12.36 4.19
CA ILE A 147 11.95 11.57 3.05
C ILE A 147 11.17 12.00 1.80
N LYS A 148 11.91 12.50 0.80
CA LYS A 148 11.38 12.71 -0.55
C LYS A 148 11.75 11.50 -1.40
N VAL A 149 10.74 10.82 -1.95
CA VAL A 149 10.97 9.78 -2.95
C VAL A 149 10.98 10.49 -4.31
N GLU A 150 12.11 11.12 -4.62
CA GLU A 150 12.39 11.62 -5.97
C GLU A 150 13.00 10.44 -6.75
N LEU A 151 12.31 10.01 -7.80
CA LEU A 151 12.81 9.05 -8.80
C LEU A 151 13.17 9.81 -10.08
#